data_AF-A0A9P8HTM5-F1
#
_entry.id   AF-A0A9P8HTM5-F1
#
_cell.length_a   1.000
_cell.length_b   1.000
_cell.length_c   1.000
_cell.angle_alpha   90.00
_cell.angle_beta   90.00
_cell.angle_gamma   90.00
#
_symmetry.space_group_name_H-M   'P 1'
#
loop_
_entity.id
_entity.type
_entity.pdbx_description
1 polymer ?
#
loop_
_entity_poly.entity_id
_entity_poly.type
_entity_poly.pdbx_seq_one_letter_code
_entity_poly.pdbx_strand_id
1 'polypeptide(L)'
;MKTNLNLLGGVFILLCINACSKSSSDSSSISTDSLAIANGQATFSQNCGSCHNFKQDGIGPHLGGLTRIVSPDWIANFVKDPKSAIESGDERAAGLFTKYKTVMPSFPTYTDDQLKELVAFLHTKKAPDPRKEFVDPNALKDPIPDKIPMSDIIVNLELFTQIPASSEEKPSTRIAKLDAQPTTGELFVMDLRGKLYHMKGKQPEVYLDMNKEKPKFIHKPGLATGFGSFAFHPEFMKNGLLYTTHTEPPASAKADFNYPDSIKVTLQWVVSEWKTSTPGAFPFSGESRELFRVNMVSGIHGVQEIVFNPLAKKGDGDYGLLYIGVGDGGSAENGFPFLCHSPEKIWGSVLRIDPSGHNSANGNYGIPEENPFAKNDNAKV
;
A
#
# COMPACT_ATOMS: atom_id res chain seq x y z
N MET A 1 76.74 15.34 -58.29
CA MET A 1 77.15 16.71 -57.96
C MET A 1 76.15 17.27 -56.98
N LYS A 2 76.54 17.38 -55.69
CA LYS A 2 76.75 18.66 -54.96
C LYS A 2 75.46 19.53 -54.99
N THR A 3 74.80 19.87 -53.88
CA THR A 3 75.33 20.23 -52.54
C THR A 3 74.19 20.36 -51.52
N ASN A 4 74.44 19.85 -50.30
CA ASN A 4 74.13 20.36 -48.94
C ASN A 4 72.95 21.33 -48.69
N LEU A 5 72.14 21.07 -47.65
CA LEU A 5 72.33 21.69 -46.32
C LEU A 5 71.47 21.01 -45.23
N ASN A 6 71.99 21.10 -44.00
CA ASN A 6 71.65 20.39 -42.77
C ASN A 6 70.68 21.18 -41.86
N LEU A 7 69.88 20.42 -41.11
CA LEU A 7 69.54 20.57 -39.67
C LEU A 7 68.62 21.72 -39.17
N LEU A 8 67.49 21.31 -38.55
CA LEU A 8 66.96 21.63 -37.20
C LEU A 8 65.45 21.32 -37.25
N GLY A 9 64.89 20.40 -36.47
CA GLY A 9 64.77 20.47 -35.01
C GLY A 9 63.33 20.84 -34.66
N GLY A 10 62.47 19.84 -34.43
CA GLY A 10 61.05 20.06 -34.09
C GLY A 10 60.39 18.79 -33.58
N VAL A 11 60.49 18.56 -32.27
CA VAL A 11 59.79 17.51 -31.53
C VAL A 11 58.30 17.89 -31.47
N PHE A 12 57.44 17.15 -32.18
CA PHE A 12 55.99 17.30 -32.07
C PHE A 12 55.48 16.32 -31.01
N ILE A 13 55.30 16.82 -29.79
CA ILE A 13 54.60 16.12 -28.70
C ILE A 13 53.11 16.08 -29.07
N LEU A 14 52.62 14.89 -29.42
CA LEU A 14 51.19 14.63 -29.60
C LEU A 14 50.54 14.54 -28.21
N LEU A 15 50.03 15.67 -27.71
CA LEU A 15 49.20 15.72 -26.50
C LEU A 15 47.83 15.09 -26.82
N CYS A 16 47.66 13.83 -26.44
CA CYS A 16 46.35 13.19 -26.32
C CYS A 16 45.58 13.83 -25.16
N ILE A 17 44.82 14.89 -25.44
CA ILE A 17 43.84 15.44 -24.51
C ILE A 17 42.64 14.50 -24.54
N ASN A 18 42.62 13.54 -23.61
CA ASN A 18 41.43 12.80 -23.24
C ASN A 18 40.42 13.80 -22.65
N ALA A 19 39.53 14.32 -23.49
CA ALA A 19 38.38 15.08 -23.04
C ALA A 19 37.38 14.10 -22.39
N CYS A 20 37.54 13.86 -21.09
CA CYS A 20 36.48 13.34 -20.25
C CYS A 20 35.31 14.34 -20.29
N SER A 21 34.28 14.06 -21.08
CA SER A 21 33.00 14.74 -21.00
C SER A 21 32.33 14.37 -19.67
N LYS A 22 32.60 15.16 -18.62
CA LYS A 22 31.69 15.24 -17.48
C LYS A 22 30.39 15.85 -17.99
N SER A 23 29.38 15.03 -18.23
CA SER A 23 28.00 15.50 -18.37
C SER A 23 27.56 16.04 -17.02
N SER A 24 27.74 17.33 -16.79
CA SER A 24 27.08 18.04 -15.69
C SER A 24 25.58 17.98 -15.95
N SER A 25 24.86 17.19 -15.16
CA SER A 25 23.40 17.20 -15.14
C SER A 25 22.95 18.61 -14.76
N ASP A 26 22.39 19.35 -15.71
CA ASP A 26 21.99 20.74 -15.53
C ASP A 26 20.76 20.80 -14.63
N SER A 27 20.98 20.86 -13.31
CA SER A 27 19.92 20.96 -12.30
C SER A 27 19.34 22.38 -12.18
N SER A 28 19.82 23.32 -13.02
CA SER A 28 19.48 24.74 -12.99
C SER A 28 18.07 25.06 -13.53
N SER A 29 17.41 24.10 -14.17
CA SER A 29 16.09 24.27 -14.81
C SER A 29 14.91 23.72 -14.00
N ILE A 30 15.15 23.14 -12.82
CA ILE A 30 14.10 22.51 -12.02
C ILE A 30 13.41 23.55 -11.13
N SER A 31 12.09 23.67 -11.26
CA SER A 31 11.29 24.62 -10.46
C SER A 31 11.45 24.38 -8.95
N THR A 32 11.62 25.46 -8.20
CA THR A 32 11.59 25.47 -6.73
C THR A 32 10.32 26.13 -6.19
N ASP A 33 9.34 26.39 -7.05
CA ASP A 33 8.07 26.99 -6.67
C ASP A 33 7.26 26.06 -5.76
N SER A 34 6.74 26.62 -4.65
CA SER A 34 6.04 25.85 -3.63
C SER A 34 4.74 25.21 -4.13
N LEU A 35 4.02 25.86 -5.04
CA LEU A 35 2.78 25.33 -5.62
C LEU A 35 3.10 24.18 -6.58
N ALA A 36 4.11 24.35 -7.44
CA ALA A 36 4.59 23.29 -8.32
C ALA A 36 5.03 22.04 -7.54
N ILE A 37 5.77 22.24 -6.44
CA ILE A 37 6.19 21.15 -5.55
C ILE A 37 4.98 20.46 -4.90
N ALA A 38 3.96 21.22 -4.47
CA ALA A 38 2.75 20.66 -3.87
C ALA A 38 1.92 19.84 -4.88
N ASN A 39 1.78 20.33 -6.12
CA ASN A 39 1.10 19.60 -7.20
C ASN A 39 1.86 18.31 -7.57
N GLY A 40 3.19 18.39 -7.66
CA GLY A 40 4.06 17.24 -7.87
C GLY A 40 3.94 16.21 -6.74
N GLN A 41 3.86 16.66 -5.49
CA GLN A 41 3.63 15.78 -4.34
C GLN A 41 2.28 15.06 -4.42
N ALA A 42 1.22 15.76 -4.80
CA ALA A 42 -0.10 15.18 -4.97
C ALA A 42 -0.07 14.09 -6.07
N THR A 43 0.53 14.40 -7.22
CA THR A 43 0.71 13.46 -8.34
C THR A 43 1.50 12.22 -7.90
N PHE A 44 2.62 12.42 -7.21
CA PHE A 44 3.44 11.32 -6.69
C PHE A 44 2.64 10.42 -5.72
N SER A 45 1.91 11.03 -4.79
CA SER A 45 1.16 10.30 -3.76
C SER A 45 0.02 9.47 -4.37
N GLN A 46 -0.58 9.95 -5.46
CA GLN A 46 -1.67 9.26 -6.15
C GLN A 46 -1.15 8.11 -7.01
N ASN A 47 -0.07 8.32 -7.76
CA ASN A 47 0.27 7.45 -8.89
C ASN A 47 1.63 6.74 -8.78
N CYS A 48 2.52 7.20 -7.90
CA CYS A 48 3.90 6.70 -7.81
C CYS A 48 4.23 6.07 -6.45
N GLY A 49 3.61 6.57 -5.38
CA GLY A 49 3.89 6.17 -3.99
C GLY A 49 3.54 4.72 -3.66
N SER A 50 2.91 4.01 -4.60
CA SER A 50 2.63 2.58 -4.48
C SER A 50 3.83 1.69 -4.70
N CYS A 51 4.75 2.12 -5.57
CA CYS A 51 5.91 1.33 -6.00
C CYS A 51 7.23 1.96 -5.57
N HIS A 52 7.23 3.28 -5.33
CA HIS A 52 8.42 4.05 -5.03
C HIS A 52 8.34 4.75 -3.67
N ASN A 53 9.48 4.84 -3.01
CA ASN A 53 9.69 5.68 -1.83
C ASN A 53 11.05 6.43 -1.95
N PHE A 54 11.46 7.15 -0.92
CA PHE A 54 12.69 7.97 -0.94
C PHE A 54 13.84 7.43 -0.09
N LYS A 55 13.66 6.27 0.54
CA LYS A 55 14.57 5.75 1.57
C LYS A 55 15.19 4.39 1.27
N GLN A 56 14.50 3.54 0.52
CA GLN A 56 14.92 2.16 0.21
C GLN A 56 14.27 1.63 -1.06
N ASP A 57 14.91 0.67 -1.70
CA ASP A 57 14.32 -0.03 -2.83
C ASP A 57 13.11 -0.87 -2.40
N GLY A 58 12.18 -1.10 -3.33
CA GLY A 58 10.99 -1.94 -3.14
C GLY A 58 10.55 -2.55 -4.47
N ILE A 59 9.27 -2.41 -4.82
CA ILE A 59 8.76 -2.79 -6.16
C ILE A 59 9.56 -2.06 -7.26
N GLY A 60 9.87 -0.78 -7.04
CA GLY A 60 10.81 0.01 -7.83
C GLY A 60 11.97 0.56 -7.00
N PRO A 61 12.94 1.24 -7.64
CA PRO A 61 14.05 1.89 -6.93
C PRO A 61 13.57 3.02 -6.01
N HIS A 62 14.34 3.32 -4.96
CA HIS A 62 14.14 4.58 -4.25
C HIS A 62 14.45 5.77 -5.15
N LEU A 63 13.70 6.86 -4.98
CA LEU A 63 13.85 8.07 -5.80
C LEU A 63 14.52 9.23 -5.06
N GLY A 64 14.93 9.02 -3.81
CA GLY A 64 15.68 10.01 -3.03
C GLY A 64 16.98 10.37 -3.74
N GLY A 65 17.19 11.67 -4.01
CA GLY A 65 18.38 12.18 -4.69
C GLY A 65 18.42 11.93 -6.21
N LEU A 66 17.39 11.34 -6.81
CA LEU A 66 17.39 10.96 -8.24
C LEU A 66 17.77 12.10 -9.19
N THR A 67 17.24 13.30 -8.95
CA THR A 67 17.47 14.49 -9.79
C THR A 67 18.92 15.01 -9.73
N ARG A 68 19.77 14.45 -8.87
CA ARG A 68 21.20 14.75 -8.81
C ARG A 68 22.05 13.82 -9.68
N ILE A 69 21.49 12.71 -10.14
CA ILE A 69 22.19 11.66 -10.89
C ILE A 69 21.52 11.33 -12.23
N VAL A 70 20.33 11.87 -12.48
CA VAL A 70 19.58 11.71 -13.73
C VAL A 70 18.99 13.06 -14.14
N SER A 71 19.06 13.39 -15.43
CA SER A 71 18.50 14.64 -15.97
C SER A 71 16.97 14.69 -15.84
N PRO A 72 16.39 15.88 -15.57
CA PRO A 72 14.94 16.09 -15.57
C PRO A 72 14.21 15.54 -16.80
N ASP A 73 14.75 15.76 -18.00
CA ASP A 73 14.13 15.35 -19.26
C ASP A 73 14.05 13.83 -19.38
N TRP A 74 15.12 13.12 -19.01
CA TRP A 74 15.11 11.66 -18.96
C TRP A 74 14.05 11.15 -17.98
N ILE A 75 13.93 11.75 -16.79
CA ILE A 75 12.91 11.36 -15.80
C ILE A 75 11.51 11.57 -16.38
N ALA A 76 11.24 12.73 -16.98
CA ALA A 76 9.95 13.05 -17.57
C ALA A 76 9.57 12.09 -18.73
N ASN A 77 10.52 11.80 -19.62
CA ASN A 77 10.31 10.89 -20.75
C ASN A 77 10.11 9.45 -20.28
N PHE A 78 10.89 8.99 -19.30
CA PHE A 78 10.76 7.65 -18.75
C PHE A 78 9.42 7.45 -18.02
N VAL A 79 8.91 8.47 -17.32
CA VAL A 79 7.58 8.40 -16.68
C VAL A 79 6.45 8.32 -17.73
N LYS A 80 6.58 9.02 -18.86
CA LYS A 80 5.59 8.96 -19.95
C LYS A 80 5.53 7.59 -20.60
N ASP A 81 6.68 7.04 -20.99
CA ASP A 81 6.76 5.78 -21.72
C ASP A 81 8.02 4.97 -21.37
N PRO A 82 8.01 4.26 -20.22
CA PRO A 82 9.16 3.47 -19.78
C PRO A 82 9.42 2.26 -20.69
N LYS A 83 8.39 1.75 -21.37
CA LYS A 83 8.52 0.61 -22.28
C LYS A 83 9.35 0.98 -23.50
N SER A 84 9.06 2.13 -24.11
CA SER A 84 9.85 2.64 -25.25
C SER A 84 11.32 2.89 -24.86
N ALA A 85 11.58 3.43 -23.65
CA ALA A 85 12.96 3.57 -23.15
C ALA A 85 13.69 2.21 -23.05
N ILE A 86 13.03 1.15 -22.58
CA ILE A 86 13.60 -0.20 -22.54
C ILE A 86 13.83 -0.74 -23.97
N GLU A 87 12.85 -0.62 -24.86
CA GLU A 87 12.90 -1.15 -26.24
C GLU A 87 13.92 -0.43 -27.12
N SER A 88 14.14 0.87 -26.89
CA SER A 88 15.18 1.67 -27.56
C SER A 88 16.62 1.32 -27.14
N GLY A 89 16.78 0.47 -26.12
CA GLY A 89 18.10 0.04 -25.64
C GLY A 89 18.77 1.02 -24.68
N ASP A 90 18.02 1.93 -24.04
CA ASP A 90 18.57 2.77 -22.97
C ASP A 90 19.14 1.90 -21.84
N GLU A 91 20.44 2.02 -21.59
CA GLU A 91 21.16 1.14 -20.65
C GLU A 91 20.60 1.23 -19.23
N ARG A 92 20.17 2.42 -18.81
CA ARG A 92 19.59 2.64 -17.49
C ARG A 92 18.23 1.95 -17.39
N ALA A 93 17.36 2.12 -18.38
CA ALA A 93 16.05 1.49 -18.45
C ALA A 93 16.15 -0.04 -18.48
N ALA A 94 17.05 -0.59 -19.31
CA ALA A 94 17.31 -2.02 -19.40
C ALA A 94 17.87 -2.59 -18.08
N GLY A 95 18.78 -1.86 -17.42
CA GLY A 95 19.32 -2.23 -16.11
C GLY A 95 18.24 -2.24 -15.02
N LEU A 96 17.35 -1.24 -15.01
CA LEU A 96 16.20 -1.19 -14.11
C LEU A 96 15.26 -2.39 -14.34
N PHE A 97 14.87 -2.67 -15.59
CA PHE A 97 14.01 -3.83 -15.88
C PHE A 97 14.67 -5.14 -15.47
N THR A 98 15.98 -5.28 -15.69
CA THR A 98 16.73 -6.47 -15.28
C THR A 98 16.73 -6.66 -13.76
N LYS A 99 16.80 -5.58 -12.98
CA LYS A 99 16.80 -5.64 -11.51
C LYS A 99 15.40 -5.89 -10.93
N TYR A 100 14.38 -5.15 -11.37
CA TYR A 100 13.05 -5.17 -10.76
C TYR A 100 12.07 -6.15 -11.42
N LYS A 101 12.41 -6.69 -12.60
CA LYS A 101 11.62 -7.68 -13.37
C LYS A 101 10.16 -7.28 -13.66
N THR A 102 9.83 -6.02 -13.44
CA THR A 102 8.50 -5.44 -13.61
C THR A 102 8.64 -4.18 -14.46
N VAL A 103 7.75 -3.99 -15.44
CA VAL A 103 7.70 -2.76 -16.23
C VAL A 103 6.93 -1.72 -15.45
N MET A 104 7.51 -0.53 -15.27
CA MET A 104 6.82 0.62 -14.67
C MET A 104 5.59 0.98 -15.53
N PRO A 105 4.41 1.29 -14.94
CA PRO A 105 3.26 1.77 -15.72
C PRO A 105 3.60 3.06 -16.47
N SER A 106 3.09 3.18 -17.70
CA SER A 106 3.21 4.40 -18.51
C SER A 106 2.18 5.45 -18.10
N PHE A 107 2.58 6.73 -18.10
CA PHE A 107 1.68 7.87 -17.84
C PHE A 107 1.63 8.83 -19.03
N PRO A 108 1.17 8.39 -20.22
CA PRO A 108 1.20 9.19 -21.44
C PRO A 108 0.23 10.39 -21.40
N THR A 109 -0.72 10.38 -20.46
CA THR A 109 -1.72 11.44 -20.28
C THR A 109 -1.19 12.63 -19.48
N TYR A 110 -0.02 12.53 -18.85
CA TYR A 110 0.56 13.65 -18.12
C TYR A 110 1.07 14.72 -19.08
N THR A 111 0.69 15.97 -18.79
CA THR A 111 1.20 17.13 -19.51
C THR A 111 2.66 17.39 -19.13
N ASP A 112 3.35 18.19 -19.94
CA ASP A 112 4.74 18.59 -19.66
C ASP A 112 4.86 19.34 -18.33
N ASP A 113 3.85 20.15 -17.99
CA ASP A 113 3.84 20.88 -16.73
C ASP A 113 3.65 19.94 -15.53
N GLN A 114 2.75 18.96 -15.62
CA GLN A 114 2.58 17.95 -14.56
C GLN A 114 3.88 17.15 -14.33
N LEU A 115 4.63 16.84 -15.39
CA LEU A 115 5.92 16.15 -15.26
C LEU A 115 6.98 17.05 -14.64
N LYS A 116 7.04 18.33 -15.02
CA LYS A 116 7.95 19.31 -14.38
C LYS A 116 7.63 19.48 -12.89
N GLU A 117 6.35 19.58 -12.53
CA GLU A 117 5.90 19.62 -11.14
C GLU A 117 6.30 18.36 -10.37
N LEU A 118 6.12 17.17 -10.97
CA LEU A 118 6.58 15.91 -10.39
C LEU A 118 8.09 15.90 -10.17
N VAL A 119 8.88 16.31 -11.17
CA VAL A 119 10.35 16.40 -11.05
C VAL A 119 10.76 17.43 -10.00
N ALA A 120 10.08 18.57 -9.91
CA ALA A 120 10.30 19.58 -8.87
C ALA A 120 10.09 18.98 -7.47
N PHE A 121 9.01 18.21 -7.27
CA PHE A 121 8.80 17.50 -6.01
C PHE A 121 9.91 16.48 -5.71
N LEU A 122 10.31 15.66 -6.70
CA LEU A 122 11.42 14.70 -6.54
C LEU A 122 12.73 15.41 -6.18
N HIS A 123 12.95 16.63 -6.69
CA HIS A 123 14.13 17.43 -6.41
C HIS A 123 14.24 17.87 -4.94
N THR A 124 13.12 17.95 -4.22
CA THR A 124 13.11 18.22 -2.78
C THR A 124 13.60 17.06 -1.92
N LYS A 125 13.72 15.85 -2.50
CA LYS A 125 14.03 14.62 -1.78
C LYS A 125 15.52 14.33 -1.84
N LYS A 126 16.16 14.36 -0.67
CA LYS A 126 17.57 14.02 -0.51
C LYS A 126 17.78 12.52 -0.73
N ALA A 127 18.98 12.15 -1.19
CA ALA A 127 19.39 10.75 -1.15
C ALA A 127 19.34 10.24 0.29
N PRO A 128 18.91 9.00 0.54
CA PRO A 128 19.07 8.40 1.85
C PRO A 128 20.55 8.43 2.22
N ASP A 129 20.85 8.69 3.49
CA ASP A 129 22.18 8.42 4.03
C ASP A 129 22.51 6.96 3.70
N PRO A 130 23.70 6.62 3.19
CA PRO A 130 24.14 5.23 3.07
C PRO A 130 24.10 4.59 4.46
N ARG A 131 22.93 4.10 4.84
CA ARG A 131 22.77 3.16 5.94
C ARG A 131 23.73 2.04 5.60
N LYS A 132 24.69 1.77 6.49
CA LYS A 132 25.34 0.46 6.50
C LYS A 132 24.18 -0.53 6.55
N GLU A 133 23.88 -1.19 5.43
CA GLU A 133 23.01 -2.36 5.48
C GLU A 133 23.61 -3.23 6.58
N PHE A 134 22.82 -3.48 7.62
CA PHE A 134 23.21 -4.44 8.62
C PHE A 134 23.09 -5.79 7.94
N VAL A 135 24.17 -6.18 7.26
CA VAL A 135 24.34 -7.54 6.77
C VAL A 135 24.78 -8.33 7.99
N ASP A 136 23.84 -9.03 8.61
CA ASP A 136 24.22 -10.05 9.59
C ASP A 136 25.09 -11.07 8.85
N PRO A 137 26.38 -11.21 9.20
CA PRO A 137 27.27 -12.17 8.54
C PRO A 137 26.80 -13.62 8.74
N ASN A 138 25.90 -13.86 9.70
CA ASN A 138 25.29 -15.16 9.96
C ASN A 138 23.90 -15.32 9.33
N ALA A 139 23.39 -14.31 8.61
CA ALA A 139 22.11 -14.46 7.92
C ALA A 139 22.20 -15.58 6.89
N LEU A 140 21.29 -16.55 7.00
CA LEU A 140 21.07 -17.55 5.96
C LEU A 140 20.68 -16.83 4.67
N LYS A 141 21.56 -16.87 3.66
CA LYS A 141 21.35 -16.19 2.37
C LYS A 141 20.10 -16.70 1.64
N ASP A 142 19.86 -18.00 1.73
CA ASP A 142 18.68 -18.67 1.20
C ASP A 142 18.33 -19.84 2.14
N PRO A 143 17.36 -19.67 3.04
CA PRO A 143 17.01 -20.72 4.00
C PRO A 143 16.30 -21.91 3.33
N ILE A 144 15.78 -21.74 2.11
CA ILE A 144 15.04 -22.77 1.36
C ILE A 144 15.53 -22.77 -0.10
N PRO A 145 16.75 -23.28 -0.36
CA PRO A 145 17.36 -23.26 -1.69
C PRO A 145 16.65 -24.16 -2.70
N ASP A 146 15.85 -25.10 -2.21
CA ASP A 146 15.07 -26.00 -3.04
C ASP A 146 13.94 -25.25 -3.73
N LYS A 147 13.86 -25.41 -5.05
CA LYS A 147 12.74 -24.88 -5.83
C LYS A 147 11.49 -25.69 -5.51
N ILE A 148 10.34 -25.02 -5.47
CA ILE A 148 9.03 -25.68 -5.37
C ILE A 148 8.88 -26.58 -6.62
N PRO A 149 8.76 -27.91 -6.46
CA PRO A 149 8.56 -28.80 -7.60
C PRO A 149 7.21 -28.51 -8.25
N MET A 150 7.16 -28.54 -9.57
CA MET A 150 5.88 -28.46 -10.28
C MET A 150 5.05 -29.68 -9.96
N SER A 151 3.78 -29.46 -9.60
CA SER A 151 2.80 -30.52 -9.37
C SER A 151 2.13 -30.91 -10.69
N ASP A 152 1.69 -32.17 -10.79
CA ASP A 152 0.83 -32.64 -11.89
C ASP A 152 -0.63 -32.16 -11.75
N ILE A 153 -0.94 -31.41 -10.69
CA ILE A 153 -2.27 -30.79 -10.49
C ILE A 153 -2.48 -29.71 -11.55
N ILE A 154 -3.47 -29.93 -12.41
CA ILE A 154 -3.94 -28.95 -13.39
C ILE A 154 -5.14 -28.20 -12.82
N VAL A 155 -5.04 -26.86 -12.77
CA VAL A 155 -6.14 -25.98 -12.38
C VAL A 155 -6.77 -25.39 -13.64
N ASN A 156 -8.04 -25.74 -13.90
CA ASN A 156 -8.84 -25.12 -14.95
C ASN A 156 -9.61 -23.93 -14.37
N LEU A 157 -9.55 -22.78 -15.02
CA LEU A 157 -10.27 -21.57 -14.61
C LEU A 157 -11.47 -21.33 -15.54
N GLU A 158 -12.65 -21.16 -14.96
CA GLU A 158 -13.86 -20.70 -15.66
C GLU A 158 -14.20 -19.28 -15.19
N LEU A 159 -14.64 -18.42 -16.11
CA LEU A 159 -15.21 -17.13 -15.75
C LEU A 159 -16.50 -17.34 -14.95
N PHE A 160 -16.46 -17.00 -13.66
CA PHE A 160 -17.64 -17.02 -12.80
C PHE A 160 -18.51 -15.79 -13.02
N THR A 161 -17.97 -14.58 -12.85
CA THR A 161 -18.69 -13.30 -13.03
C THR A 161 -17.71 -12.17 -13.29
N GLN A 162 -18.23 -11.01 -13.72
CA GLN A 162 -17.50 -9.76 -13.79
C GLN A 162 -18.23 -8.69 -12.97
N ILE A 163 -17.56 -8.14 -11.97
CA ILE A 163 -18.12 -7.06 -11.15
C ILE A 163 -18.20 -5.78 -11.98
N PRO A 164 -19.31 -5.01 -11.92
CA PRO A 164 -19.45 -3.75 -12.62
C PRO A 164 -18.31 -2.78 -12.28
N ALA A 165 -17.87 -2.00 -13.27
CA ALA A 165 -16.86 -0.97 -13.04
C ALA A 165 -17.33 0.00 -11.95
N SER A 166 -16.48 0.24 -10.96
CA SER A 166 -16.68 1.23 -9.90
C SER A 166 -15.96 2.55 -10.18
N SER A 167 -15.25 2.65 -11.30
CA SER A 167 -14.62 3.87 -11.81
C SER A 167 -14.33 3.78 -13.30
N GLU A 168 -14.37 4.93 -13.97
CA GLU A 168 -13.87 5.11 -15.33
C GLU A 168 -12.32 5.07 -15.38
N GLU A 169 -11.65 5.36 -14.27
CA GLU A 169 -10.19 5.29 -14.14
C GLU A 169 -9.74 3.86 -13.85
N LYS A 170 -8.64 3.43 -14.48
CA LYS A 170 -8.04 2.11 -14.21
C LYS A 170 -7.34 2.07 -12.85
N PRO A 171 -7.42 0.95 -12.10
CA PRO A 171 -8.21 -0.25 -12.42
C PRO A 171 -9.72 0.00 -12.26
N SER A 172 -10.53 -0.55 -13.18
CA SER A 172 -11.98 -0.29 -13.24
C SER A 172 -12.74 -0.75 -11.99
N THR A 173 -12.20 -1.73 -11.27
CA THR A 173 -12.66 -2.18 -9.94
C THR A 173 -11.45 -2.39 -9.05
N ARG A 174 -11.66 -2.39 -7.72
CA ARG A 174 -10.63 -2.74 -6.74
C ARG A 174 -11.13 -3.84 -5.82
N ILE A 175 -11.40 -5.01 -6.40
CA ILE A 175 -11.88 -6.18 -5.66
C ILE A 175 -10.80 -6.64 -4.68
N ALA A 176 -11.18 -6.79 -3.41
CA ALA A 176 -10.24 -7.15 -2.35
C ALA A 176 -10.68 -8.36 -1.52
N LYS A 177 -11.97 -8.68 -1.47
CA LYS A 177 -12.47 -9.85 -0.72
C LYS A 177 -13.66 -10.50 -1.42
N LEU A 178 -13.65 -11.83 -1.43
CA LEU A 178 -14.78 -12.71 -1.74
C LEU A 178 -14.96 -13.62 -0.54
N ASP A 179 -16.15 -13.65 0.04
CA ASP A 179 -16.46 -14.50 1.19
C ASP A 179 -17.93 -14.94 1.15
N ALA A 180 -18.27 -15.96 1.91
CA ALA A 180 -19.62 -16.50 1.99
C ALA A 180 -20.31 -16.09 3.30
N GLN A 181 -21.61 -15.84 3.24
CA GLN A 181 -22.42 -15.76 4.45
C GLN A 181 -22.48 -17.16 5.09
N PRO A 182 -22.17 -17.31 6.39
CA PRO A 182 -21.86 -18.61 7.01
C PRO A 182 -23.06 -19.58 7.11
N THR A 183 -24.29 -19.08 7.11
CA THR A 183 -25.54 -19.86 7.18
C THR A 183 -26.10 -20.20 5.79
N THR A 184 -26.14 -19.25 4.85
CA THR A 184 -26.77 -19.41 3.53
C THR A 184 -25.79 -19.89 2.48
N GLY A 185 -24.48 -19.69 2.70
CA GLY A 185 -23.43 -19.98 1.71
C GLY A 185 -23.41 -19.00 0.53
N GLU A 186 -24.24 -17.96 0.57
CA GLU A 186 -24.31 -16.97 -0.49
C GLU A 186 -23.02 -16.15 -0.53
N LEU A 187 -22.52 -15.92 -1.74
CA LEU A 187 -21.25 -15.24 -1.95
C LEU A 187 -21.43 -13.73 -1.93
N PHE A 188 -20.44 -13.05 -1.36
CA PHE A 188 -20.35 -11.60 -1.31
C PHE A 188 -18.98 -11.14 -1.79
N VAL A 189 -18.96 -10.13 -2.65
CA VAL A 189 -17.74 -9.57 -3.23
C VAL A 189 -17.60 -8.12 -2.81
N MET A 190 -16.45 -7.75 -2.28
CA MET A 190 -16.17 -6.40 -1.81
C MET A 190 -15.21 -5.67 -2.76
N ASP A 191 -15.62 -4.48 -3.19
CA ASP A 191 -14.78 -3.50 -3.86
C ASP A 191 -14.33 -2.44 -2.85
N LEU A 192 -13.01 -2.21 -2.77
CA LEU A 192 -12.39 -1.18 -1.93
C LEU A 192 -12.98 0.21 -2.15
N ARG A 193 -13.60 0.51 -3.30
CA ARG A 193 -14.31 1.79 -3.54
C ARG A 193 -15.63 1.93 -2.76
N GLY A 194 -16.02 0.95 -1.94
CA GLY A 194 -17.10 1.07 -0.97
C GLY A 194 -18.33 0.23 -1.24
N LYS A 195 -18.30 -0.66 -2.24
CA LYS A 195 -19.45 -1.53 -2.55
C LYS A 195 -19.21 -2.94 -2.01
N LEU A 196 -20.21 -3.47 -1.32
CA LEU A 196 -20.35 -4.91 -1.08
C LEU A 196 -21.46 -5.42 -1.99
N TYR A 197 -21.15 -6.40 -2.82
CA TYR A 197 -22.08 -7.03 -3.74
C TYR A 197 -22.51 -8.38 -3.17
N HIS A 198 -23.82 -8.65 -3.15
CA HIS A 198 -24.38 -9.98 -2.97
C HIS A 198 -24.47 -10.66 -4.34
N MET A 199 -24.03 -11.92 -4.41
CA MET A 199 -24.04 -12.69 -5.66
C MET A 199 -25.33 -13.51 -5.77
N LYS A 200 -26.26 -13.06 -6.61
CA LYS A 200 -27.45 -13.84 -7.00
C LYS A 200 -27.08 -14.74 -8.18
N GLY A 201 -26.48 -15.89 -7.87
CA GLY A 201 -25.81 -16.71 -8.87
C GLY A 201 -24.61 -15.98 -9.46
N LYS A 202 -24.56 -15.79 -10.78
CA LYS A 202 -23.49 -15.04 -11.46
C LYS A 202 -23.76 -13.52 -11.52
N GLN A 203 -24.86 -13.02 -10.97
CA GLN A 203 -25.25 -11.60 -11.02
C GLN A 203 -24.91 -10.86 -9.71
N PRO A 204 -24.04 -9.83 -9.74
CA PRO A 204 -23.74 -9.02 -8.57
C PRO A 204 -24.78 -7.91 -8.35
N GLU A 205 -25.38 -7.86 -7.16
CA GLU A 205 -26.30 -6.80 -6.75
C GLU A 205 -25.73 -6.05 -5.53
N VAL A 206 -25.81 -4.72 -5.49
CA VAL A 206 -25.22 -3.93 -4.39
C VAL A 206 -25.99 -4.17 -3.10
N TYR A 207 -25.34 -4.85 -2.15
CA TYR A 207 -25.88 -5.14 -0.83
C TYR A 207 -25.68 -3.99 0.14
N LEU A 208 -24.49 -3.37 0.15
CA LEU A 208 -24.12 -2.28 1.04
C LEU A 208 -23.20 -1.28 0.31
N ASP A 209 -23.36 0.00 0.62
CA ASP A 209 -22.66 1.11 -0.03
C ASP A 209 -22.05 2.08 0.99
N MET A 210 -20.77 1.91 1.30
CA MET A 210 -20.06 2.73 2.30
C MET A 210 -20.08 4.22 1.99
N ASN A 211 -20.12 4.61 0.71
CA ASN A 211 -20.19 6.03 0.35
C ASN A 211 -21.51 6.67 0.82
N LYS A 212 -22.59 5.89 0.92
CA LYS A 212 -23.88 6.35 1.44
C LYS A 212 -23.92 6.31 2.96
N GLU A 213 -23.39 5.24 3.55
CA GLU A 213 -23.53 5.00 4.99
C GLU A 213 -22.51 5.73 5.85
N LYS A 214 -21.33 6.06 5.30
CA LYS A 214 -20.22 6.66 6.05
C LYS A 214 -19.77 7.96 5.38
N PRO A 215 -20.25 9.15 5.84
CA PRO A 215 -19.93 10.44 5.20
C PRO A 215 -18.44 10.79 5.16
N LYS A 216 -17.63 10.21 6.06
CA LYS A 216 -16.17 10.41 6.12
C LYS A 216 -15.40 9.31 5.40
N PHE A 217 -16.06 8.38 4.72
CA PHE A 217 -15.39 7.33 3.97
C PHE A 217 -14.49 7.91 2.88
N ILE A 218 -13.27 7.39 2.78
CA ILE A 218 -12.36 7.66 1.67
C ILE A 218 -11.83 6.35 1.09
N HIS A 219 -11.58 6.36 -0.22
CA HIS A 219 -10.91 5.25 -0.93
C HIS A 219 -9.67 5.72 -1.72
N LYS A 220 -9.25 6.97 -1.50
CA LYS A 220 -8.02 7.59 -2.01
C LYS A 220 -7.05 7.77 -0.84
N PRO A 221 -5.71 7.69 -1.03
CA PRO A 221 -4.99 7.80 -2.31
C PRO A 221 -4.99 6.54 -3.18
N GLY A 222 -5.37 5.37 -2.66
CA GLY A 222 -5.25 4.08 -3.36
C GLY A 222 -4.69 3.04 -2.41
N LEU A 223 -3.94 2.05 -2.91
CA LEU A 223 -3.09 1.18 -2.08
C LEU A 223 -3.79 0.47 -0.92
N ALA A 224 -4.95 -0.12 -1.21
CA ALA A 224 -5.84 -0.74 -0.23
C ALA A 224 -6.52 0.22 0.78
N THR A 225 -6.39 1.54 0.61
CA THR A 225 -7.30 2.52 1.24
C THR A 225 -8.70 2.34 0.66
N GLY A 226 -9.74 2.29 1.52
CA GLY A 226 -11.12 2.06 1.13
C GLY A 226 -11.91 1.20 2.11
N PHE A 227 -12.86 0.45 1.58
CA PHE A 227 -13.62 -0.58 2.30
C PHE A 227 -12.77 -1.84 2.34
N GLY A 228 -12.10 -2.07 3.47
CA GLY A 228 -10.99 -3.02 3.56
C GLY A 228 -11.42 -4.47 3.76
N SER A 229 -12.46 -4.72 4.56
CA SER A 229 -12.93 -6.07 4.84
C SER A 229 -14.36 -6.07 5.38
N PHE A 230 -14.98 -7.24 5.34
CA PHE A 230 -16.26 -7.52 6.00
C PHE A 230 -16.25 -8.91 6.63
N ALA A 231 -17.06 -9.12 7.67
CA ALA A 231 -17.32 -10.42 8.26
C ALA A 231 -18.75 -10.48 8.80
N PHE A 232 -19.52 -11.47 8.37
CA PHE A 232 -20.80 -11.79 9.01
C PHE A 232 -20.53 -12.51 10.33
N HIS A 233 -21.27 -12.16 11.40
CA HIS A 233 -21.26 -12.97 12.61
C HIS A 233 -21.68 -14.42 12.27
N PRO A 234 -21.12 -15.45 12.93
CA PRO A 234 -21.52 -16.86 12.69
C PRO A 234 -23.03 -17.11 12.84
N GLU A 235 -23.71 -16.28 13.63
CA GLU A 235 -25.16 -16.28 13.83
C GLU A 235 -25.90 -15.11 13.14
N PHE A 236 -25.37 -14.55 12.04
CA PHE A 236 -25.95 -13.38 11.38
C PHE A 236 -27.46 -13.51 11.09
N MET A 237 -27.94 -14.67 10.65
CA MET A 237 -29.38 -14.86 10.39
C MET A 237 -30.25 -14.76 11.64
N LYS A 238 -29.66 -14.89 12.84
CA LYS A 238 -30.36 -14.76 14.12
C LYS A 238 -30.15 -13.39 14.76
N ASN A 239 -28.93 -12.85 14.69
CA ASN A 239 -28.55 -11.65 15.42
C ASN A 239 -28.36 -10.41 14.54
N GLY A 240 -28.31 -10.55 13.21
CA GLY A 240 -28.14 -9.44 12.29
C GLY A 240 -26.84 -8.64 12.46
N LEU A 241 -25.77 -9.25 12.97
CA LEU A 241 -24.47 -8.60 13.19
C LEU A 241 -23.51 -8.78 12.01
N LEU A 242 -23.15 -7.68 11.37
CA LEU A 242 -22.14 -7.60 10.31
C LEU A 242 -21.01 -6.69 10.79
N TYR A 243 -19.76 -7.03 10.47
CA TYR A 243 -18.59 -6.23 10.82
C TYR A 243 -17.90 -5.76 9.56
N THR A 244 -17.37 -4.54 9.56
CA THR A 244 -16.64 -3.97 8.42
C THR A 244 -15.42 -3.19 8.86
N THR A 245 -14.45 -3.04 7.96
CA THR A 245 -13.37 -2.06 8.11
C THR A 245 -13.39 -1.05 6.99
N HIS A 246 -13.15 0.22 7.31
CA HIS A 246 -13.06 1.28 6.30
C HIS A 246 -12.06 2.34 6.68
N THR A 247 -11.64 3.15 5.69
CA THR A 247 -10.76 4.28 5.92
C THR A 247 -11.49 5.62 5.93
N GLU A 248 -11.01 6.52 6.79
CA GLU A 248 -11.44 7.92 6.91
C GLU A 248 -10.21 8.86 6.86
N PRO A 249 -10.40 10.15 6.53
CA PRO A 249 -9.34 11.16 6.62
C PRO A 249 -8.69 11.20 8.01
N PRO A 250 -7.43 11.65 8.10
CA PRO A 250 -6.80 11.86 9.40
C PRO A 250 -7.60 12.88 10.22
N ALA A 251 -7.57 12.74 11.54
CA ALA A 251 -8.33 13.57 12.48
C ALA A 251 -9.86 13.55 12.28
N SER A 252 -10.41 12.50 11.67
CA SER A 252 -11.87 12.32 11.57
C SER A 252 -12.54 12.15 12.94
N ALA A 253 -11.85 11.53 13.90
CA ALA A 253 -12.13 11.56 15.33
C ALA A 253 -10.87 11.20 16.14
N LYS A 254 -10.95 11.22 17.47
CA LYS A 254 -9.86 10.77 18.35
C LYS A 254 -9.65 9.26 18.19
N ALA A 255 -8.44 8.85 17.80
CA ALA A 255 -8.13 7.43 17.65
C ALA A 255 -7.93 6.73 19.01
N ASP A 256 -8.52 5.55 19.16
CA ASP A 256 -8.26 4.64 20.29
C ASP A 256 -6.80 4.18 20.28
N PHE A 257 -6.29 3.87 19.09
CA PHE A 257 -4.90 3.49 18.88
C PHE A 257 -4.15 4.59 18.13
N ASN A 258 -3.26 5.27 18.86
CA ASN A 258 -2.46 6.38 18.38
C ASN A 258 -0.97 6.24 18.75
N TYR A 259 -0.17 7.13 18.18
CA TYR A 259 1.26 7.26 18.38
C TYR A 259 1.60 8.74 18.57
N PRO A 260 2.83 9.09 19.01
CA PRO A 260 3.19 10.47 19.32
C PRO A 260 2.91 11.44 18.16
N ASP A 261 2.44 12.65 18.50
CA ASP A 261 2.02 13.69 17.53
C ASP A 261 3.15 14.15 16.57
N SER A 262 4.41 13.85 16.89
CA SER A 262 5.56 14.09 16.01
C SER A 262 5.55 13.22 14.74
N ILE A 263 4.75 12.15 14.72
CA ILE A 263 4.57 11.27 13.56
C ILE A 263 3.28 11.68 12.86
N LYS A 264 3.36 11.99 11.56
CA LYS A 264 2.20 12.38 10.77
C LYS A 264 1.18 11.24 10.68
N VAL A 265 -0.10 11.56 10.85
CA VAL A 265 -1.23 10.67 10.53
C VAL A 265 -1.64 10.91 9.08
N THR A 266 -1.63 9.86 8.27
CA THR A 266 -2.04 9.93 6.85
C THR A 266 -3.53 9.66 6.68
N LEU A 267 -4.07 8.69 7.42
CA LEU A 267 -5.49 8.33 7.45
C LEU A 267 -5.82 7.59 8.74
N GLN A 268 -7.11 7.31 8.96
CA GLN A 268 -7.59 6.46 10.04
C GLN A 268 -8.31 5.23 9.47
N TRP A 269 -8.04 4.06 10.04
CA TRP A 269 -8.88 2.88 9.83
C TRP A 269 -9.89 2.76 10.97
N VAL A 270 -11.10 2.36 10.62
CA VAL A 270 -12.22 2.20 11.55
C VAL A 270 -12.75 0.78 11.43
N VAL A 271 -12.97 0.11 12.56
CA VAL A 271 -13.68 -1.17 12.64
C VAL A 271 -15.09 -0.87 13.15
N SER A 272 -16.10 -1.22 12.37
CA SER A 272 -17.52 -0.99 12.70
C SER A 272 -18.28 -2.30 12.88
N GLU A 273 -19.20 -2.29 13.83
CA GLU A 273 -20.28 -3.28 13.93
C GLU A 273 -21.56 -2.66 13.34
N TRP A 274 -22.30 -3.46 12.60
CA TRP A 274 -23.61 -3.13 12.04
C TRP A 274 -24.66 -4.08 12.63
N LYS A 275 -25.82 -3.53 12.96
CA LYS A 275 -26.97 -4.27 13.45
C LYS A 275 -28.16 -4.07 12.53
N THR A 276 -28.72 -5.17 12.04
CA THR A 276 -30.02 -5.17 11.35
C THR A 276 -31.04 -6.01 12.12
N SER A 277 -32.31 -5.61 12.08
CA SER A 277 -33.44 -6.43 12.52
C SER A 277 -33.95 -7.36 11.43
N THR A 278 -33.43 -7.23 10.20
CA THR A 278 -33.90 -7.96 9.00
C THR A 278 -32.73 -8.58 8.23
N PRO A 279 -32.00 -9.57 8.80
CA PRO A 279 -30.78 -10.11 8.20
C PRO A 279 -30.96 -10.72 6.79
N GLY A 280 -32.17 -11.17 6.44
CA GLY A 280 -32.48 -11.67 5.10
C GLY A 280 -32.95 -10.61 4.10
N ALA A 281 -33.03 -9.33 4.49
CA ALA A 281 -33.47 -8.27 3.60
C ALA A 281 -32.35 -7.85 2.63
N PHE A 282 -32.77 -7.43 1.43
CA PHE A 282 -31.91 -6.88 0.39
C PHE A 282 -32.51 -5.56 -0.13
N PRO A 283 -31.72 -4.47 -0.29
CA PRO A 283 -30.32 -4.32 0.15
C PRO A 283 -30.21 -4.32 1.69
N PHE A 284 -28.98 -4.38 2.22
CA PHE A 284 -28.74 -4.27 3.66
C PHE A 284 -29.25 -2.91 4.18
N SER A 285 -29.89 -2.96 5.35
CA SER A 285 -30.23 -1.77 6.13
C SER A 285 -29.99 -2.09 7.60
N GLY A 286 -29.28 -1.22 8.29
CA GLY A 286 -28.94 -1.41 9.70
C GLY A 286 -28.24 -0.19 10.29
N GLU A 287 -28.12 -0.18 11.60
CA GLU A 287 -27.41 0.88 12.33
C GLU A 287 -25.97 0.44 12.58
N SER A 288 -25.04 1.39 12.56
CA SER A 288 -23.62 1.12 12.80
C SER A 288 -23.13 1.74 14.10
N ARG A 289 -22.23 1.05 14.80
CA ARG A 289 -21.39 1.61 15.87
C ARG A 289 -19.92 1.34 15.59
N GLU A 290 -19.04 2.26 16.01
CA GLU A 290 -17.60 2.06 15.94
C GLU A 290 -17.14 1.18 17.10
N LEU A 291 -16.35 0.14 16.82
CA LEU A 291 -15.68 -0.65 17.86
C LEU A 291 -14.40 0.05 18.29
N PHE A 292 -13.57 0.43 17.31
CA PHE A 292 -12.38 1.25 17.53
C PHE A 292 -11.86 1.84 16.21
N ARG A 293 -10.95 2.80 16.35
CA ARG A 293 -10.21 3.42 15.24
C ARG A 293 -8.71 3.55 15.51
N VAL A 294 -7.94 3.49 14.43
CA VAL A 294 -6.47 3.39 14.45
C VAL A 294 -5.87 4.45 13.51
N ASN A 295 -4.89 5.21 14.02
CA ASN A 295 -4.10 6.11 13.17
C ASN A 295 -3.10 5.30 12.32
N MET A 296 -2.95 5.65 11.03
CA MET A 296 -1.93 5.06 10.16
C MET A 296 -0.91 6.08 9.70
N VAL A 297 0.36 5.67 9.73
CA VAL A 297 1.51 6.47 9.27
C VAL A 297 1.39 6.77 7.78
N SER A 298 0.88 5.83 7.00
CA SER A 298 0.75 5.92 5.55
C SER A 298 -0.61 5.38 5.06
N GLY A 299 -0.78 5.34 3.73
CA GLY A 299 -1.98 4.78 3.08
C GLY A 299 -1.93 3.28 2.82
N ILE A 300 -0.86 2.58 3.23
CA ILE A 300 -0.64 1.15 2.96
C ILE A 300 -0.72 0.31 4.25
N HIS A 301 -0.81 -1.01 4.11
CA HIS A 301 -0.71 -1.98 5.20
C HIS A 301 -1.68 -1.70 6.37
N GLY A 302 -2.93 -1.37 6.03
CA GLY A 302 -3.99 -1.05 6.99
C GLY A 302 -4.67 -2.26 7.64
N VAL A 303 -5.96 -2.10 7.96
CA VAL A 303 -6.80 -3.14 8.59
C VAL A 303 -7.67 -3.86 7.54
N GLN A 304 -7.05 -4.76 6.77
CA GLN A 304 -7.65 -5.32 5.55
C GLN A 304 -8.32 -6.69 5.71
N GLU A 305 -8.07 -7.42 6.80
CA GLU A 305 -8.76 -8.69 7.03
C GLU A 305 -9.40 -8.70 8.42
N ILE A 306 -10.71 -8.94 8.45
CA ILE A 306 -11.43 -9.33 9.65
C ILE A 306 -12.21 -10.60 9.38
N VAL A 307 -12.25 -11.49 10.35
CA VAL A 307 -12.87 -12.81 10.16
C VAL A 307 -13.24 -13.43 11.50
N PHE A 308 -14.30 -14.23 11.52
CA PHE A 308 -14.58 -15.16 12.60
C PHE A 308 -13.99 -16.52 12.25
N ASN A 309 -13.49 -17.27 13.23
CA ASN A 309 -13.00 -18.61 12.97
C ASN A 309 -14.12 -19.50 12.37
N PRO A 310 -14.03 -19.91 11.09
CA PRO A 310 -15.12 -20.63 10.42
C PRO A 310 -15.24 -22.08 10.91
N LEU A 311 -14.24 -22.57 11.65
CA LEU A 311 -14.23 -23.93 12.20
C LEU A 311 -14.74 -23.97 13.65
N ALA A 312 -14.83 -22.82 14.33
CA ALA A 312 -15.34 -22.74 15.69
C ALA A 312 -16.86 -22.98 15.70
N LYS A 313 -17.33 -23.75 16.68
CA LYS A 313 -18.73 -24.09 16.91
C LYS A 313 -19.21 -23.48 18.22
N LYS A 314 -20.52 -23.29 18.34
CA LYS A 314 -21.12 -22.78 19.58
C LYS A 314 -20.70 -23.64 20.77
N GLY A 315 -20.06 -23.00 21.75
CA GLY A 315 -19.47 -23.66 22.93
C GLY A 315 -17.93 -23.72 22.90
N ASP A 316 -17.32 -23.61 21.72
CA ASP A 316 -15.87 -23.44 21.60
C ASP A 316 -15.49 -22.05 22.11
N GLY A 317 -14.35 -21.94 22.81
CA GLY A 317 -13.86 -20.67 23.36
C GLY A 317 -13.49 -19.61 22.31
N ASP A 318 -13.52 -19.99 21.02
CA ASP A 318 -13.24 -19.09 19.89
C ASP A 318 -14.49 -18.67 19.11
N TYR A 319 -15.64 -19.24 19.47
CA TYR A 319 -16.88 -18.98 18.77
C TYR A 319 -17.39 -17.56 19.04
N GLY A 320 -17.64 -16.81 17.98
CA GLY A 320 -18.12 -15.42 18.08
C GLY A 320 -17.03 -14.40 18.40
N LEU A 321 -15.75 -14.81 18.37
CA LEU A 321 -14.64 -13.88 18.51
C LEU A 321 -14.13 -13.41 17.15
N LEU A 322 -13.92 -12.10 17.04
CA LEU A 322 -13.49 -11.45 15.81
C LEU A 322 -11.96 -11.33 15.79
N TYR A 323 -11.35 -11.91 14.77
CA TYR A 323 -9.94 -11.72 14.45
C TYR A 323 -9.79 -10.53 13.51
N ILE A 324 -8.79 -9.69 13.77
CA ILE A 324 -8.54 -8.45 13.04
C ILE A 324 -7.05 -8.35 12.72
N GLY A 325 -6.70 -8.46 11.45
CA GLY A 325 -5.33 -8.24 10.97
C GLY A 325 -5.04 -6.75 10.87
N VAL A 326 -4.12 -6.26 11.70
CA VAL A 326 -3.66 -4.87 11.69
C VAL A 326 -2.25 -4.85 11.11
N GLY A 327 -2.10 -4.40 9.87
CA GLY A 327 -0.77 -4.22 9.29
C GLY A 327 0.05 -3.14 10.01
N ASP A 328 1.31 -2.99 9.63
CA ASP A 328 2.21 -2.02 10.22
C ASP A 328 1.88 -0.55 9.87
N GLY A 329 0.88 -0.31 9.03
CA GLY A 329 0.48 1.01 8.55
C GLY A 329 1.55 1.70 7.70
N GLY A 330 2.51 0.95 7.16
CA GLY A 330 3.73 1.45 6.50
C GLY A 330 4.73 2.11 7.46
N SER A 331 4.62 1.84 8.76
CA SER A 331 5.45 2.51 9.78
C SER A 331 6.93 2.14 9.66
N ALA A 332 7.25 0.88 9.37
CA ALA A 332 8.61 0.40 9.23
C ALA A 332 9.34 1.10 8.07
N GLU A 333 8.73 1.16 6.88
CA GLU A 333 9.29 1.81 5.69
C GLU A 333 9.43 3.32 5.86
N ASN A 334 8.56 3.92 6.68
CA ASN A 334 8.62 5.33 7.00
C ASN A 334 9.62 5.65 8.13
N GLY A 335 10.31 4.65 8.70
CA GLY A 335 11.35 4.82 9.70
C GLY A 335 10.85 4.81 11.14
N PHE A 336 9.69 4.23 11.39
CA PHE A 336 9.09 4.06 12.72
C PHE A 336 8.87 2.57 13.09
N PRO A 337 9.87 1.67 12.90
CA PRO A 337 9.69 0.24 13.18
C PRO A 337 9.39 -0.07 14.65
N PHE A 338 9.73 0.85 15.56
CA PHE A 338 9.40 0.73 16.98
C PHE A 338 7.89 0.72 17.26
N LEU A 339 7.04 1.11 16.30
CA LEU A 339 5.58 0.99 16.42
C LEU A 339 5.10 -0.47 16.32
N CYS A 340 5.90 -1.38 15.76
CA CYS A 340 5.51 -2.76 15.49
C CYS A 340 6.14 -3.79 16.43
N HIS A 341 7.22 -3.43 17.12
CA HIS A 341 8.02 -4.39 17.90
C HIS A 341 7.68 -4.36 19.39
N SER A 342 6.41 -4.14 19.75
CA SER A 342 5.97 -4.05 21.14
C SER A 342 4.55 -4.57 21.33
N PRO A 343 4.27 -5.33 22.41
CA PRO A 343 2.91 -5.72 22.78
C PRO A 343 2.05 -4.52 23.24
N GLU A 344 2.65 -3.36 23.52
CA GLU A 344 1.91 -2.12 23.87
C GLU A 344 1.24 -1.43 22.67
N LYS A 345 1.40 -2.00 21.47
CA LYS A 345 1.06 -1.38 20.20
C LYS A 345 0.44 -2.43 19.28
N ILE A 346 -0.51 -2.01 18.44
CA ILE A 346 -1.28 -2.93 17.60
C ILE A 346 -0.79 -3.01 16.15
N TRP A 347 0.13 -2.15 15.72
CA TRP A 347 0.61 -2.15 14.33
C TRP A 347 1.45 -3.40 14.08
N GLY A 348 1.12 -4.16 13.04
CA GLY A 348 1.78 -5.43 12.72
C GLY A 348 1.30 -6.62 13.55
N SER A 349 0.09 -6.54 14.11
CA SER A 349 -0.47 -7.56 15.03
C SER A 349 -1.78 -8.15 14.50
N VAL A 350 -2.15 -9.31 15.04
CA VAL A 350 -3.50 -9.87 14.90
C VAL A 350 -4.23 -9.67 16.23
N LEU A 351 -5.29 -8.87 16.21
CA LEU A 351 -6.16 -8.70 17.37
C LEU A 351 -7.21 -9.80 17.40
N ARG A 352 -7.63 -10.18 18.60
CA ARG A 352 -8.73 -11.12 18.86
C ARG A 352 -9.63 -10.50 19.91
N ILE A 353 -10.85 -10.13 19.53
CA ILE A 353 -11.79 -9.43 20.41
C ILE A 353 -13.12 -10.19 20.52
N ASP A 354 -13.83 -9.99 21.62
CA ASP A 354 -15.25 -10.29 21.73
C ASP A 354 -16.04 -9.02 21.36
N PRO A 355 -16.69 -8.94 20.18
CA PRO A 355 -17.40 -7.72 19.80
C PRO A 355 -18.60 -7.38 20.71
N SER A 356 -19.11 -8.36 21.46
CA SER A 356 -20.25 -8.19 22.38
C SER A 356 -19.83 -7.81 23.80
N GLY A 357 -18.55 -7.97 24.13
CA GLY A 357 -17.99 -7.60 25.43
C GLY A 357 -17.75 -6.08 25.56
N HIS A 358 -17.38 -5.65 26.77
CA HIS A 358 -17.27 -4.21 27.11
C HIS A 358 -16.08 -3.90 28.04
N ASN A 359 -15.15 -4.82 28.25
CA ASN A 359 -13.99 -4.64 29.15
C ASN A 359 -12.76 -4.01 28.46
N SER A 360 -12.85 -3.61 27.19
CA SER A 360 -11.82 -2.79 26.55
C SER A 360 -11.74 -1.39 27.15
N ALA A 361 -10.61 -0.70 26.96
CA ALA A 361 -10.39 0.65 27.50
C ALA A 361 -11.41 1.69 27.00
N ASN A 362 -11.98 1.51 25.80
CA ASN A 362 -13.02 2.39 25.26
C ASN A 362 -14.45 1.87 25.53
N GLY A 363 -14.59 0.69 26.14
CA GLY A 363 -15.87 0.08 26.50
C GLY A 363 -16.69 -0.48 25.34
N ASN A 364 -16.20 -0.44 24.09
CA ASN A 364 -16.99 -0.79 22.90
C ASN A 364 -16.84 -2.26 22.47
N TYR A 365 -15.87 -2.98 23.02
CA TYR A 365 -15.65 -4.41 22.77
C TYR A 365 -15.04 -5.09 23.99
N GLY A 366 -14.96 -6.42 23.93
CA GLY A 366 -14.38 -7.27 24.94
C GLY A 366 -12.98 -7.79 24.59
N ILE A 367 -12.17 -8.01 25.61
CA ILE A 367 -10.87 -8.67 25.58
C ILE A 367 -11.06 -10.07 26.19
N PRO A 368 -11.01 -11.14 25.38
CA PRO A 368 -11.10 -12.52 25.87
C PRO A 368 -10.01 -12.83 26.91
N GLU A 369 -10.36 -13.54 27.98
CA GLU A 369 -9.44 -13.86 29.07
C GLU A 369 -8.28 -14.76 28.64
N GLU A 370 -8.47 -15.54 27.57
CA GLU A 370 -7.47 -16.46 27.01
C GLU A 370 -6.49 -15.75 26.08
N ASN A 371 -6.68 -14.46 25.78
CA ASN A 371 -5.70 -13.73 24.99
C ASN A 371 -4.35 -13.70 25.72
N PRO A 372 -3.22 -13.80 25.00
CA PRO A 372 -1.89 -13.96 25.59
C PRO A 372 -1.47 -12.80 26.51
N PHE A 373 -2.13 -11.66 26.40
CA PHE A 373 -1.84 -10.44 27.13
C PHE A 373 -2.99 -9.96 28.04
N ALA A 374 -4.11 -10.69 28.12
CA ALA A 374 -5.30 -10.23 28.86
C ALA A 374 -5.07 -10.04 30.37
N LYS A 375 -4.07 -10.73 30.93
CA LYS A 375 -3.71 -10.69 32.36
C LYS A 375 -2.41 -9.92 32.62
N ASN A 376 -2.01 -9.05 31.68
CA ASN A 376 -0.82 -8.25 31.86
C ASN A 376 -1.09 -7.08 32.81
N ASP A 377 -0.25 -6.91 33.83
CA ASP A 377 -0.37 -5.80 34.78
C ASP A 377 0.15 -4.47 34.19
N ASN A 378 0.83 -4.50 33.04
CA ASN A 378 1.21 -3.29 32.32
C ASN A 378 -0.02 -2.72 31.60
N ALA A 379 -0.57 -1.63 32.12
CA ALA A 379 -1.75 -0.94 31.56
C ALA A 379 -1.62 -0.47 30.09
N LYS A 380 -0.43 -0.57 29.49
CA LYS A 380 -0.19 -0.26 28.07
C LYS A 380 -0.29 -1.48 27.15
N VAL A 381 -0.24 -2.69 27.70
CA VAL A 381 -0.35 -3.99 27.02
C VAL A 381 -1.75 -4.52 27.24
#